data_AF-A0AAE0HLB9-F1
#
_entry.id   AF-A0AAE0HLB9-F1
#
_cell.length_a   1.000
_cell.length_b   1.000
_cell.length_c   1.000
_cell.angle_alpha   90.00
_cell.angle_beta   90.00
_cell.angle_gamma   90.00
#
_symmetry.space_group_name_H-M   'P 1'
#
loop_
_entity.id
_entity.type
_entity.pdbx_description
1 polymer ?
#
loop_
_entity_poly.entity_id
_entity_poly.type
_entity_poly.pdbx_seq_one_letter_code
_entity_poly.pdbx_strand_id
1 'polypeptide(L)'
;MAPPIVTATIQGAVISAISNILAQAITAHQNNTPLIIDYIPVFQYALFALLSTPPNFLWQDFLESAFPAYHMAPTKEAITAASAADDAKLDTDAARGRVIEPRLSKRNTALKALLDQTVGAAANTALFSLFMHAARQAMAHHYAARAAGDGDVRAGGLAFLLGGAGAEAMRYQDVAWASVWALTRAEFWGLIQAGWRFWPAVSLVNYVFLTTVEARSLVGALAGLGWGIYLSLITAQ
;
A
#
# COMPACT_ATOMS: atom_id res chain seq x y z
N MET A 1 4.53 -23.70 0.05
CA MET A 1 3.27 -22.94 0.01
C MET A 1 3.24 -21.92 1.16
N ALA A 2 3.92 -20.77 1.13
CA ALA A 2 3.75 -19.80 2.22
C ALA A 2 2.30 -19.23 2.18
N PRO A 3 1.69 -18.85 3.32
CA PRO A 3 0.37 -18.24 3.34
C PRO A 3 0.33 -16.97 2.48
N PRO A 4 -0.74 -16.67 1.73
CA PRO A 4 -0.83 -15.51 0.85
C PRO A 4 -0.50 -14.17 1.52
N ILE A 5 -0.90 -14.01 2.78
CA ILE A 5 -0.58 -12.82 3.60
C ILE A 5 0.93 -12.66 3.83
N VAL A 6 1.66 -13.76 4.06
CA VAL A 6 3.12 -13.74 4.26
C VAL A 6 3.81 -13.36 2.95
N THR A 7 3.38 -13.97 1.85
CA THR A 7 3.90 -13.66 0.51
C THR A 7 3.69 -12.19 0.16
N ALA A 8 2.46 -11.67 0.33
CA ALA A 8 2.15 -10.27 0.08
C ALA A 8 2.95 -9.31 0.96
N THR A 9 3.19 -9.67 2.22
CA THR A 9 3.97 -8.86 3.17
C THR A 9 5.44 -8.78 2.76
N ILE A 10 6.06 -9.91 2.42
CA ILE A 10 7.46 -9.95 1.98
C ILE A 10 7.62 -9.21 0.64
N GLN A 11 6.73 -9.49 -0.33
CA GLN A 11 6.75 -8.80 -1.62
C GLN A 11 6.56 -7.29 -1.43
N GLY A 12 5.59 -6.86 -0.61
CA GLY A 12 5.33 -5.46 -0.31
C GLY A 12 6.55 -4.76 0.30
N ALA A 13 7.24 -5.41 1.23
CA ALA A 13 8.46 -4.87 1.84
C ALA A 13 9.62 -4.73 0.84
N VAL A 14 9.87 -5.77 0.04
CA VAL A 14 10.91 -5.75 -1.00
C VAL A 14 10.62 -4.67 -2.04
N ILE A 15 9.38 -4.60 -2.50
CA ILE A 15 8.95 -3.58 -3.47
C ILE A 15 9.12 -2.21 -2.86
N SER A 16 8.69 -1.99 -1.62
CA SER A 16 8.84 -0.71 -0.94
C SER A 16 10.30 -0.27 -0.83
N ALA A 17 11.22 -1.20 -0.55
CA ALA A 17 12.65 -0.91 -0.48
C ALA A 17 13.22 -0.53 -1.86
N ILE A 18 12.98 -1.34 -2.89
CA ILE A 18 13.42 -1.08 -4.28
C ILE A 18 12.86 0.26 -4.76
N SER A 19 11.58 0.47 -4.50
CA SER A 19 10.84 1.66 -4.86
C SER A 19 11.45 2.94 -4.26
N ASN A 20 11.83 2.89 -2.99
CA ASN A 20 12.50 4.02 -2.35
C ASN A 20 13.88 4.31 -2.98
N ILE A 21 14.68 3.28 -3.29
CA ILE A 21 15.97 3.43 -3.98
C ILE A 21 15.77 4.08 -5.35
N LEU A 22 14.76 3.65 -6.12
CA LEU A 22 14.43 4.26 -7.41
C LEU A 22 14.03 5.73 -7.28
N ALA A 23 13.24 6.08 -6.27
CA ALA A 23 12.87 7.49 -6.01
C ALA A 23 14.11 8.36 -5.74
N GLN A 24 15.07 7.85 -4.97
CA GLN A 24 16.34 8.53 -4.73
C GLN A 24 17.16 8.66 -6.01
N ALA A 25 17.19 7.63 -6.86
CA ALA A 25 17.87 7.67 -8.16
C ALA A 25 17.27 8.72 -9.12
N ILE A 26 15.93 8.80 -9.19
CA ILE A 26 15.23 9.81 -9.99
C ILE A 26 15.55 11.22 -9.46
N THR A 27 15.52 11.41 -8.14
CA THR A 27 15.83 12.70 -7.51
C THR A 27 17.27 13.12 -7.78
N ALA A 28 18.23 12.20 -7.67
CA ALA A 28 19.63 12.46 -7.98
C ALA A 28 19.83 12.84 -9.46
N HIS A 29 19.12 12.18 -10.37
CA HIS A 29 19.14 12.49 -11.79
C HIS A 29 18.55 13.87 -12.10
N GLN A 30 17.40 14.22 -11.51
CA GLN A 30 16.76 15.52 -11.68
C GLN A 30 17.62 16.69 -11.16
N ASN A 31 18.35 16.46 -10.07
CA ASN A 31 19.18 17.49 -9.43
C ASN A 31 20.63 17.51 -9.91
N ASN A 32 21.02 16.67 -10.88
CA ASN A 32 22.40 16.51 -11.36
C ASN A 32 23.42 16.24 -10.24
N THR A 33 23.02 15.49 -9.21
CA THR A 33 23.88 15.11 -8.08
C THR A 33 24.29 13.64 -8.16
N PRO A 34 25.44 13.24 -7.60
CA PRO A 34 25.81 11.82 -7.51
C PRO A 34 24.74 11.00 -6.76
N LEU A 35 24.46 9.80 -7.25
CA LEU A 35 23.56 8.88 -6.55
C LEU A 35 24.23 8.35 -5.28
N ILE A 36 23.78 8.84 -4.13
CA ILE A 36 24.16 8.35 -2.81
C ILE A 36 22.89 7.80 -2.16
N ILE A 37 22.84 6.47 -1.97
CA ILE A 37 21.67 5.81 -1.40
C ILE A 37 21.63 6.07 0.11
N ASP A 38 20.54 6.68 0.55
CA ASP A 38 20.17 6.81 1.96
C ASP A 38 19.36 5.59 2.39
N TYR A 39 19.96 4.72 3.20
CA TYR A 39 19.31 3.51 3.68
C TYR A 39 18.34 3.75 4.84
N ILE A 40 18.37 4.93 5.48
CA ILE A 40 17.43 5.27 6.56
C ILE A 40 15.98 5.27 6.04
N PRO A 41 15.61 6.05 5.00
CA PRO A 41 14.26 6.00 4.43
C PRO A 41 13.96 4.63 3.81
N VAL A 42 14.93 3.94 3.19
CA VAL A 42 14.72 2.58 2.66
C VAL A 42 14.24 1.64 3.78
N PHE A 43 14.89 1.69 4.94
CA PHE A 43 14.49 0.91 6.11
C PHE A 43 13.13 1.35 6.67
N GLN A 44 12.87 2.65 6.80
CA GLN A 44 11.57 3.17 7.29
C GLN A 44 10.41 2.65 6.44
N TYR A 45 10.52 2.79 5.11
CA TYR A 45 9.46 2.38 4.20
C TYR A 45 9.32 0.85 4.13
N ALA A 46 10.43 0.10 4.16
CA ALA A 46 10.38 -1.36 4.21
C ALA A 46 9.73 -1.86 5.52
N LEU A 47 10.08 -1.28 6.66
CA LEU A 47 9.48 -1.60 7.96
C LEU A 47 8.00 -1.20 7.99
N PHE A 48 7.64 -0.03 7.45
CA PHE A 48 6.24 0.36 7.30
C PHE A 48 5.45 -0.65 6.47
N ALA A 49 6.00 -1.11 5.35
CA ALA A 49 5.35 -2.11 4.51
C ALA A 49 5.17 -3.45 5.26
N LEU A 50 6.20 -3.91 6.00
CA LEU A 50 6.08 -5.11 6.83
C LEU A 50 4.96 -5.01 7.88
N LEU A 51 4.76 -3.82 8.45
CA LEU A 51 3.77 -3.59 9.51
C LEU A 51 2.37 -3.29 8.97
N SER A 52 2.26 -2.58 7.84
CA SER A 52 0.99 -2.11 7.29
C SER A 52 0.35 -3.10 6.32
N THR A 53 1.14 -3.93 5.63
CA THR A 53 0.60 -4.89 4.66
C THR A 53 -0.32 -5.95 5.30
N PRO A 54 -0.01 -6.55 6.46
CA PRO A 54 -0.92 -7.55 7.05
C PRO A 54 -2.28 -6.98 7.43
N PRO A 55 -2.40 -5.84 8.15
CA PRO A 55 -3.70 -5.20 8.41
C PRO A 55 -4.43 -4.81 7.13
N ASN A 56 -3.72 -4.28 6.12
CA ASN A 56 -4.33 -3.93 4.83
C ASN A 56 -4.85 -5.16 4.09
N PHE A 57 -4.13 -6.29 4.14
CA PHE A 57 -4.57 -7.56 3.57
C PHE A 57 -5.86 -8.03 4.24
N LEU A 58 -5.91 -8.03 5.58
CA LEU A 58 -7.10 -8.43 6.34
C LEU A 58 -8.29 -7.49 6.09
N TRP A 59 -8.04 -6.19 5.93
CA TRP A 59 -9.07 -5.23 5.55
C TRP A 59 -9.66 -5.53 4.17
N GLN A 60 -8.81 -5.81 3.18
CA GLN A 60 -9.26 -6.20 1.83
C GLN A 60 -10.01 -7.53 1.82
N ASP A 61 -9.57 -8.51 2.62
CA ASP A 61 -10.25 -9.79 2.79
C ASP A 61 -11.63 -9.64 3.44
N PHE A 62 -11.72 -8.79 4.48
CA PHE A 62 -12.99 -8.43 5.11
C PHE A 62 -13.94 -7.76 4.12
N LEU A 63 -13.46 -6.77 3.35
CA LEU A 63 -14.27 -6.09 2.35
C LEU A 63 -14.77 -7.06 1.28
N GLU A 64 -13.92 -7.98 0.81
CA GLU A 64 -14.30 -8.98 -0.19
C GLU A 64 -15.33 -9.97 0.36
N SER A 65 -15.17 -10.41 1.61
CA SER A 65 -16.08 -11.33 2.29
C SER A 65 -17.44 -10.69 2.59
N ALA A 66 -17.45 -9.44 3.08
CA ALA A 66 -18.68 -8.73 3.43
C ALA A 66 -19.47 -8.25 2.22
N PHE A 67 -18.78 -7.87 1.13
CA PHE A 67 -19.41 -7.27 -0.05
C PHE A 67 -18.89 -7.88 -1.36
N PRO A 68 -19.12 -9.17 -1.67
CA PRO A 68 -18.52 -9.84 -2.82
C PRO A 68 -18.66 -9.03 -4.11
N ALA A 69 -17.53 -8.75 -4.77
CA ALA A 69 -17.53 -7.93 -6.00
C ALA A 69 -18.15 -8.74 -7.15
N TYR A 70 -17.89 -10.03 -7.19
CA TYR A 70 -18.38 -10.93 -8.22
C TYR A 70 -19.43 -11.90 -7.67
N HIS A 71 -20.51 -12.07 -8.43
CA HIS A 71 -21.49 -13.14 -8.20
C HIS A 71 -21.68 -13.91 -9.49
N MET A 72 -21.97 -15.19 -9.36
CA MET A 72 -22.31 -16.04 -10.50
C MET A 72 -23.71 -15.67 -10.97
N ALA A 73 -23.84 -15.26 -12.22
CA ALA A 73 -25.11 -14.89 -12.82
C ALA A 73 -25.29 -15.57 -14.18
N PRO A 74 -26.53 -15.89 -14.58
CA PRO A 74 -26.78 -16.45 -15.90
C PRO A 74 -26.27 -15.53 -17.01
N THR A 75 -25.61 -16.11 -18.00
CA THR A 75 -25.10 -15.37 -19.17
C THR A 75 -26.27 -14.81 -19.98
N LYS A 76 -26.06 -13.67 -20.68
CA LYS A 76 -27.11 -13.04 -21.48
C LYS A 76 -27.71 -14.01 -22.51
N GLU A 77 -26.88 -14.87 -23.09
CA GLU A 77 -27.29 -15.91 -24.05
C GLU A 77 -28.18 -16.96 -23.37
N ALA A 78 -27.85 -17.37 -22.15
CA ALA A 78 -28.65 -18.29 -21.35
C ALA A 78 -30.00 -17.66 -20.93
N ILE A 79 -30.01 -16.37 -20.56
CA ILE A 79 -31.24 -15.62 -20.26
C ILE A 79 -32.13 -15.53 -21.51
N THR A 80 -31.51 -15.27 -22.68
CA THR A 80 -32.23 -15.18 -23.95
C THR A 80 -32.83 -16.52 -24.35
N ALA A 81 -32.06 -17.61 -24.23
CA ALA A 81 -32.52 -18.97 -24.50
C ALA A 81 -33.65 -19.38 -23.54
N ALA A 82 -33.53 -19.08 -22.25
CA ALA A 82 -34.58 -19.30 -21.25
C ALA A 82 -35.85 -18.48 -21.56
N SER A 83 -35.70 -17.22 -21.98
CA SER A 83 -36.85 -16.37 -22.35
C SER A 83 -37.55 -16.83 -23.63
N ALA A 84 -36.85 -17.56 -24.50
CA ALA A 84 -37.36 -18.15 -25.72
C ALA A 84 -37.85 -19.60 -25.54
N ALA A 85 -37.79 -20.16 -24.33
CA ALA A 85 -38.08 -21.56 -24.03
C ALA A 85 -37.29 -22.56 -24.92
N ASP A 86 -36.04 -22.23 -25.23
CA ASP A 86 -35.15 -23.05 -26.07
C ASP A 86 -34.26 -23.96 -25.18
N ASP A 87 -34.86 -25.04 -24.69
CA ASP A 87 -34.23 -26.00 -23.77
C ASP A 87 -33.01 -26.71 -24.40
N ALA A 88 -33.05 -26.97 -25.71
CA ALA A 88 -31.95 -27.62 -26.43
C ALA A 88 -30.68 -26.75 -26.44
N LYS A 89 -30.85 -25.43 -26.56
CA LYS A 89 -29.74 -24.47 -26.52
C LYS A 89 -29.20 -24.29 -25.10
N LEU A 90 -30.07 -24.29 -24.09
CA LEU A 90 -29.69 -24.26 -22.67
C LEU A 90 -28.85 -25.49 -22.30
N ASP A 91 -29.27 -26.69 -22.69
CA ASP A 91 -28.53 -27.93 -22.44
C ASP A 91 -27.16 -27.94 -23.14
N THR A 92 -27.10 -27.42 -24.36
CA THR A 92 -25.85 -27.29 -25.12
C THR A 92 -24.89 -26.31 -24.47
N ASP A 93 -25.38 -25.15 -24.00
CA ASP A 93 -24.55 -24.16 -23.32
C ASP A 93 -24.16 -24.62 -21.90
N ALA A 94 -25.00 -25.41 -21.23
CA ALA A 94 -24.70 -26.06 -19.95
C ALA A 94 -23.57 -27.07 -20.09
N ALA A 95 -23.64 -27.95 -21.10
CA ALA A 95 -22.59 -28.91 -21.42
C ALA A 95 -21.25 -28.23 -21.78
N ARG A 96 -21.29 -26.99 -22.28
CA ARG A 96 -20.11 -26.17 -22.60
C ARG A 96 -19.64 -25.28 -21.44
N GLY A 97 -20.32 -25.31 -20.29
CA GLY A 97 -19.99 -24.46 -19.14
C GLY A 97 -20.20 -22.96 -19.38
N ARG A 98 -21.05 -22.57 -20.34
CA ARG A 98 -21.30 -21.17 -20.73
C ARG A 98 -22.55 -20.55 -20.11
N VAL A 99 -23.23 -21.27 -19.23
CA VAL A 99 -24.51 -20.84 -18.64
C VAL A 99 -24.34 -19.75 -17.60
N ILE A 100 -23.16 -19.65 -16.98
CA ILE A 100 -22.91 -18.78 -15.83
C ILE A 100 -21.65 -17.95 -16.07
N GLU A 101 -21.76 -16.65 -15.87
CA GLU A 101 -20.66 -15.70 -15.96
C GLU A 101 -20.45 -14.95 -14.62
N PRO A 102 -19.20 -14.64 -14.23
CA PRO A 102 -18.93 -13.75 -13.10
C PRO A 102 -19.38 -12.33 -13.45
N ARG A 103 -20.40 -11.80 -12.77
CA ARG A 103 -20.84 -10.40 -12.95
C ARG A 103 -20.46 -9.54 -11.77
N LEU A 104 -19.97 -8.34 -12.08
CA LEU A 104 -19.63 -7.32 -11.10
C LEU A 104 -20.90 -6.72 -10.48
N SER A 105 -21.03 -6.83 -9.15
CA SER A 105 -22.07 -6.16 -8.39
C SER A 105 -21.72 -4.69 -8.17
N LYS A 106 -22.28 -3.80 -9.01
CA LYS A 106 -22.02 -2.35 -8.93
C LYS A 106 -22.30 -1.78 -7.53
N ARG A 107 -23.34 -2.26 -6.85
CA ARG A 107 -23.71 -1.82 -5.50
C ARG A 107 -22.65 -2.22 -4.48
N ASN A 108 -22.18 -3.47 -4.52
CA ASN A 108 -21.17 -3.96 -3.58
C ASN A 108 -19.83 -3.27 -3.84
N THR A 109 -19.45 -3.09 -5.10
CA THR A 109 -18.25 -2.33 -5.49
C THR A 109 -18.31 -0.89 -5.00
N ALA A 110 -19.45 -0.21 -5.14
CA ALA A 110 -19.62 1.16 -4.64
C ALA A 110 -19.51 1.22 -3.11
N LEU A 111 -20.14 0.28 -2.39
CA LEU A 111 -20.09 0.24 -0.93
C LEU A 111 -18.68 -0.06 -0.41
N LYS A 112 -17.95 -0.99 -1.04
CA LYS A 112 -16.53 -1.24 -0.79
C LYS A 112 -15.71 0.04 -0.98
N ALA A 113 -15.86 0.70 -2.13
CA ALA A 113 -15.12 1.90 -2.43
C ALA A 113 -15.40 3.02 -1.41
N LEU A 114 -16.66 3.20 -0.98
CA LEU A 114 -17.00 4.19 0.04
C LEU A 114 -16.38 3.85 1.39
N LEU A 115 -16.45 2.59 1.82
CA LEU A 115 -15.88 2.16 3.10
C LEU A 115 -14.34 2.25 3.10
N ASP A 116 -13.72 1.91 1.98
CA ASP A 116 -12.28 2.01 1.77
C ASP A 116 -11.80 3.47 1.77
N GLN A 117 -12.51 4.37 1.08
CA GLN A 117 -12.16 5.79 1.01
C GLN A 117 -12.52 6.61 2.27
N THR A 118 -13.25 6.01 3.22
CA THR A 118 -13.60 6.63 4.50
C THR A 118 -12.82 6.01 5.64
N VAL A 119 -13.23 4.83 6.11
CA VAL A 119 -12.64 4.15 7.27
C VAL A 119 -11.24 3.64 6.94
N GLY A 120 -11.08 3.00 5.78
CA GLY A 120 -9.78 2.47 5.35
C GLY A 120 -8.75 3.57 5.19
N ALA A 121 -9.09 4.62 4.44
CA ALA A 121 -8.25 5.78 4.23
C ALA A 121 -7.92 6.51 5.54
N ALA A 122 -8.91 6.77 6.41
CA ALA A 122 -8.69 7.42 7.70
C ALA A 122 -7.71 6.62 8.57
N ALA A 123 -7.92 5.31 8.72
CA ALA A 123 -7.05 4.46 9.51
C ALA A 123 -5.63 4.38 8.92
N ASN A 124 -5.52 4.16 7.60
CA ASN A 124 -4.23 4.02 6.93
C ASN A 124 -3.44 5.33 6.95
N THR A 125 -4.08 6.48 6.74
CA THR A 125 -3.46 7.80 6.84
C THR A 125 -2.95 8.09 8.25
N ALA A 126 -3.76 7.79 9.28
CA ALA A 126 -3.34 7.97 10.66
C ALA A 126 -2.14 7.07 11.02
N LEU A 127 -2.20 5.79 10.68
CA LEU A 127 -1.12 4.82 10.95
C LEU A 127 0.17 5.17 10.20
N PHE A 128 0.06 5.58 8.92
CA PHE A 128 1.20 6.04 8.13
C PHE A 128 1.86 7.25 8.78
N SER A 129 1.08 8.29 9.09
CA SER A 129 1.61 9.51 9.69
C SER A 129 2.26 9.25 11.05
N LEU A 130 1.56 8.53 11.94
CA LEU A 130 2.08 8.15 13.26
C LEU A 130 3.41 7.42 13.14
N PHE A 131 3.46 6.40 12.27
CA PHE A 131 4.66 5.62 12.05
C PHE A 131 5.80 6.48 11.50
N MET A 132 5.56 7.28 10.46
CA MET A 132 6.61 8.05 9.81
C MET A 132 7.20 9.12 10.75
N HIS A 133 6.37 9.80 11.54
CA HIS A 133 6.86 10.78 12.53
C HIS A 133 7.61 10.08 13.68
N ALA A 134 7.07 8.98 14.22
CA ALA A 134 7.74 8.22 15.27
C ALA A 134 9.07 7.63 14.78
N ALA A 135 9.11 7.07 13.57
CA ALA A 135 10.30 6.48 12.99
C ALA A 135 11.38 7.51 12.64
N ARG A 136 11.00 8.74 12.26
CA ARG A 136 11.96 9.83 12.10
C ARG A 136 12.55 10.27 13.44
N GLN A 137 11.73 10.43 14.48
CA GLN A 137 12.21 10.81 15.81
C GLN A 137 13.11 9.72 16.41
N ALA A 138 12.71 8.45 16.32
CA ALA A 138 13.48 7.31 16.81
C ALA A 138 14.83 7.12 16.08
N MET A 139 15.01 7.75 14.92
CA MET A 139 16.24 7.67 14.12
C MET A 139 16.93 9.02 13.96
N ALA A 140 16.53 10.03 14.75
CA ALA A 140 17.09 11.38 14.73
C ALA A 140 18.62 11.39 14.91
N HIS A 141 19.15 10.49 15.74
CA HIS A 141 20.59 10.34 15.98
C HIS A 141 21.37 9.96 14.73
N HIS A 142 20.80 9.17 13.83
CA HIS A 142 21.44 8.80 12.55
C HIS A 142 21.52 9.99 11.60
N TYR A 143 20.49 10.82 11.57
CA TYR A 143 20.51 12.07 10.79
C TYR A 143 21.51 13.09 11.35
N ALA A 144 21.60 13.20 12.69
CA ALA A 144 22.55 14.09 13.37
C ALA A 144 24.01 13.66 13.16
N ALA A 145 24.31 12.36 13.26
CA ALA A 145 25.64 11.81 13.00
C ALA A 145 26.10 12.10 11.56
N ARG A 146 25.20 11.95 10.58
CA ARG A 146 25.46 12.31 9.19
C ARG A 146 25.76 13.80 9.00
N ALA A 147 24.99 14.68 9.66
CA ALA A 147 25.16 16.12 9.55
C ALA A 147 26.47 16.62 10.20
N ALA A 148 26.97 15.93 11.22
CA ALA A 148 28.21 16.27 11.91
C ALA A 148 29.49 15.99 11.09
N GLY A 149 29.37 15.37 9.91
CA GLY A 149 30.53 14.96 9.10
C GLY A 149 31.38 13.89 9.79
N ASP A 150 30.91 13.36 10.92
CA ASP A 150 31.47 12.19 11.56
C ASP A 150 31.27 11.06 10.55
N GLY A 151 32.37 10.62 9.96
CA GLY A 151 32.42 9.82 8.75
C GLY A 151 31.90 8.41 8.98
N ASP A 152 30.63 8.29 9.32
CA ASP A 152 29.87 7.08 9.15
C ASP A 152 29.59 6.98 7.64
N VAL A 153 30.66 6.64 6.91
CA VAL A 153 30.63 5.77 5.72
C VAL A 153 29.84 4.48 6.06
N ARG A 154 29.61 4.22 7.35
CA ARG A 154 28.71 3.25 8.00
C ARG A 154 27.22 3.72 8.16
N ALA A 155 26.86 5.03 8.15
CA ALA A 155 25.48 5.53 8.24
C ALA A 155 24.86 5.78 6.85
N GLY A 156 25.70 5.94 5.83
CA GLY A 156 25.30 5.84 4.42
C GLY A 156 25.16 4.39 3.93
N GLY A 157 25.31 3.40 4.80
CA GLY A 157 25.28 1.97 4.48
C GLY A 157 24.39 1.18 5.43
N LEU A 158 24.39 -0.14 5.29
CA LEU A 158 23.60 -1.05 6.14
C LEU A 158 24.17 -1.19 7.57
N ALA A 159 25.21 -0.44 7.97
CA ALA A 159 25.89 -0.68 9.25
C ALA A 159 25.00 -0.35 10.46
N PHE A 160 24.10 0.63 10.35
CA PHE A 160 23.10 0.89 11.38
C PHE A 160 22.11 -0.27 11.58
N LEU A 161 21.98 -1.16 10.58
CA LEU A 161 21.17 -2.38 10.65
C LEU A 161 21.98 -3.61 11.11
N LEU A 162 23.30 -3.60 10.90
CA LEU A 162 24.18 -4.74 11.12
C LEU A 162 25.08 -4.61 12.36
N GLY A 163 25.12 -3.46 13.01
CA GLY A 163 25.92 -3.24 14.22
C GLY A 163 25.40 -4.06 15.41
N GLY A 164 26.25 -4.90 16.01
CA GLY A 164 25.86 -5.75 17.13
C GLY A 164 25.47 -4.97 18.39
N ALA A 165 24.65 -5.60 19.25
CA ALA A 165 24.27 -5.35 20.67
C ALA A 165 24.08 -3.91 21.21
N GLY A 166 24.25 -2.88 20.40
CA GLY A 166 24.16 -1.45 20.74
C GLY A 166 23.95 -0.53 19.52
N ALA A 167 23.87 -1.06 18.30
CA ALA A 167 23.34 -0.31 17.16
C ALA A 167 21.81 -0.38 17.19
N GLU A 168 21.21 0.49 17.98
CA GLU A 168 19.76 0.68 17.97
C GLU A 168 19.39 1.39 16.68
N ALA A 169 18.95 0.61 15.68
CA ALA A 169 18.38 1.17 14.45
C ALA A 169 17.30 2.20 14.79
N MET A 170 16.46 1.90 15.79
CA MET A 170 15.43 2.81 16.32
C MET A 170 15.54 2.95 17.84
N ARG A 171 15.60 4.18 18.33
CA ARG A 171 15.55 4.55 19.75
C ARG A 171 14.15 5.00 20.15
N TYR A 172 13.37 4.08 20.70
CA TYR A 172 11.98 4.38 21.09
C TYR A 172 11.87 5.45 22.19
N GLN A 173 12.89 5.57 23.03
CA GLN A 173 12.97 6.59 24.08
C GLN A 173 13.05 8.03 23.54
N ASP A 174 13.49 8.19 22.28
CA ASP A 174 13.60 9.50 21.63
C ASP A 174 12.26 9.96 21.02
N VAL A 175 11.23 9.09 21.05
CA VAL A 175 9.91 9.38 20.47
C VAL A 175 9.05 10.18 21.44
N ALA A 176 8.84 11.45 21.12
CA ALA A 176 7.91 12.32 21.82
C ALA A 176 6.48 12.10 21.29
N TRP A 177 5.77 11.10 21.83
CA TRP A 177 4.42 10.72 21.38
C TRP A 177 3.41 11.89 21.33
N ALA A 178 3.49 12.84 22.26
CA ALA A 178 2.65 14.04 22.23
C ALA A 178 2.89 14.92 20.98
N SER A 179 4.16 15.05 20.57
CA SER A 179 4.55 15.76 19.35
C SER A 179 4.12 14.99 18.10
N VAL A 180 4.39 13.67 18.06
CA VAL A 180 3.95 12.79 16.97
C VAL A 180 2.44 12.91 16.75
N TRP A 181 1.64 12.83 17.82
CA TRP A 181 0.19 12.97 17.74
C TRP A 181 -0.26 14.36 17.29
N ALA A 182 0.41 15.42 17.73
CA ALA A 182 0.11 16.79 17.30
C ALA A 182 0.38 16.98 15.80
N LEU A 183 1.52 16.50 15.30
CA LEU A 183 1.89 16.53 13.88
C LEU A 183 0.90 15.73 13.03
N THR A 184 0.58 14.49 13.45
CA THR A 184 -0.39 13.65 12.75
C THR A 184 -1.76 14.33 12.65
N ARG A 185 -2.29 14.88 13.75
CA ARG A 185 -3.58 15.59 13.71
C ARG A 185 -3.55 16.82 12.79
N ALA A 186 -2.44 17.55 12.78
CA ALA A 186 -2.30 18.75 11.97
C ALA A 186 -2.31 18.43 10.46
N GLU A 187 -1.64 17.36 10.04
CA GLU A 187 -1.56 16.99 8.62
C GLU A 187 -2.68 16.05 8.16
N PHE A 188 -3.43 15.43 9.10
CA PHE A 188 -4.41 14.38 8.82
C PHE A 188 -5.37 14.75 7.68
N TRP A 189 -6.03 15.91 7.76
CA TRP A 189 -6.99 16.31 6.73
C TRP A 189 -6.33 16.69 5.42
N GLY A 190 -5.12 17.25 5.46
CA GLY A 190 -4.33 17.51 4.25
C GLY A 190 -4.01 16.21 3.51
N LEU A 191 -3.56 15.19 4.24
CA LEU A 191 -3.27 13.87 3.70
C LEU A 191 -4.52 13.16 3.15
N ILE A 192 -5.67 13.27 3.84
CA ILE A 192 -6.94 12.70 3.35
C ILE A 192 -7.40 13.36 2.05
N GLN A 193 -7.40 14.70 2.00
CA GLN A 193 -7.82 15.43 0.81
C GLN A 193 -6.91 15.15 -0.39
N ALA A 194 -5.60 15.11 -0.18
CA ALA A 194 -4.67 14.71 -1.21
C ALA A 194 -4.88 13.22 -1.60
N GLY A 195 -5.20 12.37 -0.62
CA GLY A 195 -5.50 10.97 -0.83
C GLY A 195 -6.71 10.74 -1.74
N TRP A 196 -7.78 11.52 -1.59
CA TRP A 196 -8.95 11.47 -2.47
C TRP A 196 -8.67 11.85 -3.93
N ARG A 197 -7.53 12.49 -4.22
CA ARG A 197 -7.11 12.77 -5.61
C ARG A 197 -6.36 11.60 -6.25
N PHE A 198 -5.85 10.67 -5.45
CA PHE A 198 -4.96 9.59 -5.91
C PHE A 198 -5.60 8.21 -5.72
N TRP A 199 -6.03 7.89 -4.50
CA TRP A 199 -6.46 6.56 -4.10
C TRP A 199 -7.77 6.08 -4.74
N PRO A 200 -8.78 6.92 -5.05
CA PRO A 200 -10.00 6.42 -5.69
C PRO A 200 -9.76 5.72 -7.04
N ALA A 201 -8.79 6.21 -7.83
CA ALA A 201 -8.41 5.56 -9.09
C ALA A 201 -7.75 4.19 -8.83
N VAL A 202 -6.88 4.10 -7.82
CA VAL A 202 -6.21 2.85 -7.42
C VAL A 202 -7.22 1.83 -6.89
N SER A 203 -8.13 2.24 -6.01
CA SER A 203 -9.19 1.38 -5.47
C SER A 203 -10.11 0.87 -6.59
N LEU A 204 -10.45 1.72 -7.58
CA LEU A 204 -11.24 1.29 -8.74
C LEU A 204 -10.51 0.20 -9.53
N VAL A 205 -9.22 0.37 -9.80
CA VAL A 205 -8.42 -0.65 -10.50
C VAL A 205 -8.39 -1.95 -9.72
N ASN A 206 -8.16 -1.87 -8.40
CA ASN A 206 -8.12 -3.03 -7.51
C ASN A 206 -9.45 -3.81 -7.49
N TYR A 207 -10.58 -3.12 -7.47
CA TYR A 207 -11.89 -3.78 -7.36
C TYR A 207 -12.46 -4.24 -8.69
N VAL A 208 -12.11 -3.58 -9.79
CA VAL A 208 -12.63 -3.93 -11.12
C VAL A 208 -11.75 -4.96 -11.80
N PHE A 209 -10.43 -4.78 -11.82
CA PHE A 209 -9.55 -5.59 -12.66
C PHE A 209 -8.83 -6.70 -11.90
N LEU A 210 -8.68 -6.58 -10.59
CA LEU A 210 -7.92 -7.56 -9.79
C LEU A 210 -8.84 -8.49 -9.03
N THR A 211 -8.75 -9.77 -9.35
CA THR A 211 -9.56 -10.84 -8.77
C THR A 211 -8.93 -11.47 -7.52
N THR A 212 -7.62 -11.31 -7.32
CA THR A 212 -6.89 -11.87 -6.17
C THR A 212 -6.43 -10.79 -5.19
N VAL A 213 -6.47 -11.11 -3.89
CA VAL A 213 -6.02 -10.19 -2.83
C VAL A 213 -4.51 -9.93 -2.91
N GLU A 214 -3.71 -10.93 -3.30
CA GLU A 214 -2.26 -10.75 -3.50
C GLU A 214 -1.94 -9.72 -4.59
N ALA A 215 -2.64 -9.76 -5.73
CA ALA A 215 -2.46 -8.79 -6.79
C ALA A 215 -2.89 -7.37 -6.35
N ARG A 216 -3.97 -7.26 -5.55
CA ARG A 216 -4.40 -5.97 -4.98
C ARG A 216 -3.38 -5.41 -4.01
N SER A 217 -2.78 -6.24 -3.16
CA SER A 217 -1.70 -5.83 -2.25
C SER A 217 -0.45 -5.39 -3.01
N LEU A 218 -0.12 -6.05 -4.12
CA LEU A 218 0.99 -5.67 -4.99
C LEU A 218 0.78 -4.29 -5.62
N VAL A 219 -0.38 -4.07 -6.24
CA VAL A 219 -0.73 -2.76 -6.82
C VAL A 219 -0.84 -1.68 -5.75
N GLY A 220 -1.34 -2.02 -4.56
CA GLY A 220 -1.35 -1.14 -3.39
C GLY A 220 0.05 -0.71 -2.96
N ALA A 221 1.02 -1.63 -2.92
CA ALA A 221 2.41 -1.33 -2.60
C ALA A 221 3.06 -0.39 -3.64
N LEU A 222 2.81 -0.62 -4.93
CA LEU A 222 3.30 0.24 -6.01
C LEU A 222 2.64 1.64 -5.97
N ALA A 223 1.34 1.71 -5.71
CA ALA A 223 0.63 2.97 -5.52
C ALA A 223 1.15 3.72 -4.29
N GLY A 224 1.47 3.01 -3.21
CA GLY A 224 2.09 3.55 -1.99
C GLY A 224 3.44 4.21 -2.26
N LEU A 225 4.25 3.69 -3.19
CA LEU A 225 5.45 4.37 -3.66
C LEU A 225 5.11 5.70 -4.35
N GLY A 226 4.21 5.66 -5.34
CA GLY A 226 3.84 6.87 -6.09
C GLY A 226 3.32 7.96 -5.16
N TRP A 227 2.54 7.55 -4.15
CA TRP A 227 2.08 8.41 -3.06
C TRP A 227 3.24 8.97 -2.20
N GLY A 228 4.20 8.14 -1.80
CA GLY A 228 5.37 8.57 -1.03
C GLY A 228 6.24 9.60 -1.78
N ILE A 229 6.46 9.40 -3.07
CA ILE A 229 7.16 10.36 -3.95
C ILE A 229 6.38 11.67 -4.00
N TYR A 230 5.06 11.60 -4.22
CA TYR A 230 4.21 12.79 -4.23
C TYR A 230 4.32 13.58 -2.92
N LEU A 231 4.22 12.91 -1.77
CA LEU A 231 4.38 13.55 -0.46
C LEU A 231 5.75 14.23 -0.32
N SER A 232 6.84 13.57 -0.74
CA SER A 232 8.17 14.19 -0.66
C SER A 232 8.31 15.46 -1.50
N LEU A 233 7.63 15.54 -2.65
CA LEU A 233 7.68 16.69 -3.54
C LEU A 233 6.89 17.87 -2.98
N ILE A 234 5.73 17.63 -2.37
CA ILE A 234 4.90 18.71 -1.80
C ILE A 234 5.42 19.23 -0.47
N THR A 235 6.16 18.42 0.30
CA THR A 235 6.76 18.86 1.58
C THR A 235 8.12 19.53 1.41
N ALA A 236 8.73 19.42 0.22
CA ALA A 236 10.03 20.02 -0.10
C ALA A 236 9.91 21.46 -0.64
N GLN A 237 8.70 22.04 -0.66
CA GLN A 237 8.41 23.44 -0.99
C GLN A 237 8.21 24.25 0.29
#